data_AF-A0A3M4QHE1-F1
#
_entry.id   AF-A0A3M4QHE1-F1
#
_cell.length_a   1.000
_cell.length_b   1.000
_cell.length_c   1.000
_cell.angle_alpha   90.00
_cell.angle_beta   90.00
_cell.angle_gamma   90.00
#
_symmetry.space_group_name_H-M   'P 1'
#
loop_
_entity.id
_entity.type
_entity.pdbx_description
1 polymer ?
#
loop_
_entity_poly.entity_id
_entity_poly.type
_entity_poly.pdbx_seq_one_letter_code
_entity_poly.pdbx_strand_id
1 'polypeptide(L)' 'MILDVIGYDETILLPGKLGQDSTLTFKKPSAEFYVLFDAGPGHVVEIDQADIQPQ' A
#
# COMPACT_ATOMS: atom_id res chain seq x y z
N MET A 1 -1.38 12.56 -2.58
CA MET A 1 -0.85 11.38 -1.88
C MET A 1 -1.56 10.15 -2.42
N ILE A 2 -0.80 9.08 -2.59
CA ILE A 2 -1.28 7.78 -3.04
C ILE A 2 -0.94 6.74 -1.98
N LEU A 3 -1.75 5.69 -1.88
CA LEU A 3 -1.43 4.52 -1.08
C LEU A 3 -1.77 3.30 -1.91
N ASP A 4 -0.81 2.75 -2.65
CA ASP A 4 -1.06 1.63 -3.56
C ASP A 4 -0.55 0.32 -2.97
N VAL A 5 -1.27 -0.76 -3.25
CA VAL A 5 -0.83 -2.12 -2.93
C VAL A 5 -0.26 -2.71 -4.21
N ILE A 6 1.05 -2.97 -4.21
CA ILE A 6 1.83 -3.33 -5.41
C ILE A 6 2.45 -4.70 -5.18
N GLY A 7 2.36 -5.57 -6.18
CA GLY A 7 3.06 -6.85 -6.19
C GLY A 7 4.56 -6.67 -6.39
N TYR A 8 5.37 -7.63 -5.96
CA TYR A 8 6.82 -7.57 -6.23
C TYR A 8 7.17 -7.68 -7.72
N ASP A 9 6.21 -8.02 -8.57
CA ASP A 9 6.31 -7.97 -10.03
C ASP A 9 5.97 -6.57 -10.61
N GLU A 10 5.86 -5.55 -9.75
CA GLU A 10 5.45 -4.18 -10.06
C GLU A 10 3.99 -4.03 -10.53
N THR A 11 3.18 -5.10 -10.46
CA THR A 11 1.75 -5.02 -10.79
C THR A 11 0.99 -4.27 -9.70
N ILE A 12 0.20 -3.26 -10.07
CA ILE A 12 -0.74 -2.62 -9.13
C ILE A 12 -1.88 -3.61 -8.84
N LEU A 13 -1.86 -4.21 -7.64
CA LEU A 13 -2.87 -5.15 -7.18
C LEU A 13 -4.12 -4.43 -6.68
N LEU A 14 -3.93 -3.29 -6.03
CA LEU A 14 -5.02 -2.41 -5.60
C LEU A 14 -4.55 -0.95 -5.65
N PRO A 15 -5.17 -0.11 -6.51
CA PRO A 15 -4.96 1.31 -6.44
C PRO A 15 -5.68 1.84 -5.19
N GLY A 16 -4.97 2.51 -4.29
CA GLY A 16 -5.58 3.00 -3.06
C GLY A 16 -5.65 4.51 -3.01
N LYS A 17 -6.84 4.96 -2.66
CA LYS A 17 -7.14 6.34 -2.30
C LYS A 17 -7.44 6.36 -0.82
N LEU A 18 -6.68 7.15 -0.08
CA LEU A 18 -6.93 7.35 1.34
C LEU A 18 -8.32 7.94 1.59
N GLY A 19 -9.00 7.40 2.60
CA GLY A 19 -10.27 7.93 3.10
C GLY A 19 -10.13 9.28 3.80
N GLN A 20 -11.25 9.84 4.28
CA GLN A 20 -11.25 11.11 5.02
C GLN A 20 -10.40 11.08 6.31
N ASP A 21 -10.17 9.90 6.86
CA ASP A 21 -9.38 9.64 8.06
C ASP A 21 -7.95 9.16 7.75
N SER A 22 -7.53 9.21 6.48
CA SER A 22 -6.24 8.67 6.03
C SER A 22 -6.07 7.18 6.27
N THR A 23 -7.16 6.41 6.26
CA THR A 23 -7.12 4.94 6.30
C THR A 23 -7.38 4.33 4.92
N LEU A 24 -6.82 3.13 4.69
CA LEU A 24 -7.20 2.24 3.59
C LEU A 24 -7.43 0.83 4.17
N THR A 25 -8.65 0.32 4.00
CA THR A 25 -8.98 -1.07 4.32
C THR A 25 -9.15 -1.85 3.02
N PHE A 26 -8.39 -2.93 2.88
CA PHE A 26 -8.46 -3.81 1.73
C PHE A 26 -8.39 -5.28 2.14
N LYS A 27 -8.89 -6.16 1.28
CA LYS A 27 -8.69 -7.59 1.47
C LYS A 27 -7.24 -7.94 1.13
N LYS A 28 -6.57 -8.67 2.01
CA LYS A 28 -5.20 -9.15 1.76
C LYS A 28 -5.14 -9.87 0.40
N PRO A 29 -4.32 -9.41 -0.56
CA PRO A 29 -4.10 -10.10 -1.82
C PRO A 29 -3.54 -11.51 -1.60
N SER A 30 -3.80 -12.41 -2.56
CA SER A 30 -3.18 -13.74 -2.56
C SER A 30 -1.73 -13.72 -3.01
N ALA A 31 -1.35 -12.73 -3.83
CA ALA A 31 0.02 -12.49 -4.25
C ALA A 31 0.80 -11.78 -3.14
N GLU A 32 2.12 -11.96 -3.14
CA GLU A 32 3.01 -11.18 -2.29
C GLU A 32 3.03 -9.71 -2.73
N PHE A 33 3.12 -8.80 -1.77
CA PHE A 33 2.95 -7.37 -2.03
C PHE A 33 3.71 -6.50 -1.03
N TYR A 34 3.87 -5.23 -1.38
CA TYR A 34 4.22 -4.14 -0.49
C TYR A 34 3.22 -3.00 -0.66
N VAL A 35 3.16 -2.12 0.32
CA VAL A 35 2.33 -0.91 0.27
C VAL A 35 3.24 0.27 -0.02
N LEU A 36 2.96 0.99 -1.11
CA LEU A 36 3.61 2.23 -1.47
C LEU A 36 2.79 3.40 -0.95
N PHE A 37 3.34 4.13 0.01
CA PHE A 37 2.80 5.42 0.45
C PHE A 37 3.65 6.55 -0.10
N ASP A 38 3.10 7.32 -1.03
CA ASP A 38 3.76 8.49 -1.62
C ASP A 38 2.95 9.75 -1.30
N ALA A 39 3.51 10.58 -0.42
CA ALA A 39 2.97 11.88 -0.02
C ALA A 39 3.57 13.05 -0.82
N GLY A 40 4.48 12.79 -1.76
CA GLY A 40 5.19 13.76 -2.58
C GLY A 40 6.72 13.65 -2.44
N PRO A 41 7.47 14.52 -3.15
CA PRO A 41 8.93 14.47 -3.18
C PRO A 41 9.55 14.42 -1.77
N GLY A 42 10.43 13.44 -1.54
CA GLY A 42 11.09 13.21 -0.25
C GLY A 42 10.25 12.48 0.81
N HIS A 43 9.01 12.10 0.50
CA HIS A 43 8.09 11.43 1.42
C HIS A 43 7.45 10.21 0.77
N VAL A 44 8.32 9.27 0.35
CA VAL A 44 7.94 7.97 -0.19
C VAL A 44 8.34 6.90 0.82
N VAL A 45 7.40 6.03 1.18
CA VAL A 45 7.61 4.92 2.11
C VAL A 45 7.07 3.65 1.48
N GLU A 46 7.89 2.60 1.53
CA GLU A 46 7.50 1.25 1.14
C GLU A 46 7.40 0.40 2.40
N ILE A 47 6.29 -0.33 2.54
CA ILE A 47 6.03 -1.19 3.68
C ILE A 47 5.85 -2.61 3.16
N ASP A 48 6.75 -3.50 3.57
CA ASP A 48 6.67 -4.91 3.20
C ASP A 48 5.47 -5.59 3.87
N GLN A 49 4.80 -6.52 3.19
CA GLN A 49 3.70 -7.29 3.79
C GLN A 49 4.10 -8.03 5.08
N ALA A 50 5.39 -8.39 5.24
CA ALA A 50 5.89 -9.10 6.42
C ALA A 50 5.87 -8.20 7.67
N ASP A 51 5.95 -6.88 7.48
CA ASP A 51 5.90 -5.88 8.55
C ASP A 51 4.46 -5.44 8.88
N ILE A 52 3.46 -5.84 8.06
CA ILE A 52 2.05 -5.52 8.27
C ILE A 52 1.40 -6.53 9.21
N GLN A 53 1.05 -6.08 10.41
CA GLN A 53 0.30 -6.89 11.37
C GLN A 53 -1.21 -6.80 11.12
N PRO A 54 -1.96 -7.93 11.16
CA PRO A 54 -3.41 -7.90 11.13
C PRO A 54 -3.94 -7.11 12.34
N GLN A 55 -4.84 -6.15 12.08
CA GLN A 55 -5.61 -5.42 13.11
C GLN A 55 -6.88 -6.17 13.50
#